data_AF-A0AAE5K0S5-F1
#
_entry.id   AF-A0AAE5K0S5-F1
#
_cell.length_a   1.000
_cell.length_b   1.000
_cell.length_c   1.000
_cell.angle_alpha   90.00
_cell.angle_beta   90.00
_cell.angle_gamma   90.00
#
_symmetry.space_group_name_H-M   'P 1'
#
loop_
_entity.id
_entity.type
_entity.pdbx_description
1 polymer ?
#
loop_
_entity_poly.entity_id
_entity_poly.type
_entity_poly.pdbx_seq_one_letter_code
_entity_poly.pdbx_strand_id
1 'polypeptide(L)'
;MENSMSITTILERERELDDLVKVCLDELEVIDIHGQIYSIPLSHLTNAEQVVHWVWKIAERGDFAMDVVRKFTEVASHHVGFDAKK
;
A
#
# COMPACT_ATOMS: atom_id res chain seq x y z
N MET A 1 26.42 11.02 -10.47
CA MET A 1 25.95 9.84 -11.24
C MET A 1 24.45 9.84 -11.13
N GLU A 2 23.77 10.36 -12.15
CA GLU A 2 22.30 10.36 -12.19
C GLU A 2 21.84 8.92 -12.34
N ASN A 3 21.01 8.48 -11.40
CA ASN A 3 20.48 7.12 -11.35
C ASN A 3 19.43 7.00 -12.46
N SER A 4 19.85 6.66 -13.68
CA SER A 4 18.92 6.30 -14.76
C SER A 4 18.33 4.92 -14.46
N MET A 5 17.45 4.86 -13.47
CA MET A 5 16.62 3.69 -13.25
C MET A 5 15.83 3.47 -14.54
N SER A 6 16.03 2.30 -15.17
CA SER A 6 15.36 1.99 -16.42
C SER A 6 13.85 1.98 -16.19
N ILE A 7 13.08 2.51 -17.14
CA ILE A 7 11.61 2.47 -17.12
C ILE A 7 11.10 1.04 -16.88
N THR A 8 11.80 0.04 -17.43
CA THR A 8 11.49 -1.37 -17.21
C THR A 8 11.53 -1.76 -15.73
N THR A 9 12.56 -1.33 -15.00
CA THR A 9 12.73 -1.61 -13.57
C THR A 9 11.64 -0.93 -12.73
N ILE A 10 11.21 0.27 -13.13
CA ILE A 10 10.10 0.99 -12.47
C ILE A 10 8.79 0.21 -12.66
N LEU A 11 8.52 -0.27 -13.88
CA LEU A 11 7.32 -1.04 -14.18
C LEU A 11 7.31 -2.41 -13.50
N GLU A 12 8.47 -3.07 -13.42
CA GLU A 12 8.64 -4.33 -12.67
C GLU A 12 8.34 -4.11 -11.19
N ARG A 13 8.90 -3.05 -10.59
CA ARG A 13 8.63 -2.73 -9.19
C ARG A 13 7.16 -2.41 -8.93
N GLU A 14 6.49 -1.69 -9.82
CA GLU A 14 5.07 -1.40 -9.64
C GLU A 14 4.21 -2.67 -9.69
N ARG A 15 4.57 -3.65 -10.53
CA ARG A 15 3.92 -4.97 -10.55
C ARG A 15 4.16 -5.75 -9.27
N GLU A 16 5.38 -5.73 -8.74
CA GLU A 16 5.65 -6.35 -7.43
C GLU A 16 4.83 -5.70 -6.33
N LEU A 17 4.63 -4.37 -6.37
CA LEU A 17 3.80 -3.66 -5.40
C LEU A 17 2.33 -4.09 -5.48
N ASP A 18 1.81 -4.44 -6.65
CA ASP A 18 0.46 -5.01 -6.82
C ASP A 18 0.32 -6.38 -6.11
N ASP A 19 1.40 -7.16 -6.02
CA ASP A 19 1.41 -8.44 -5.30
C ASP A 19 1.56 -8.26 -3.78
N LEU A 20 2.24 -7.19 -3.34
CA LEU A 20 2.48 -6.87 -1.93
C LEU A 20 1.30 -6.16 -1.26
N VAL A 21 0.44 -5.49 -2.03
CA VAL A 21 -0.72 -4.75 -1.53
C VAL A 21 -1.92 -5.04 -2.40
N LYS A 22 -2.90 -5.76 -1.86
CA LYS A 22 -4.07 -6.18 -2.63
C LYS A 22 -5.35 -6.15 -1.81
N VAL A 23 -6.45 -5.89 -2.50
CA VAL A 23 -7.80 -6.00 -1.96
C VAL A 23 -8.28 -7.43 -2.19
N CYS A 24 -8.59 -8.13 -1.11
CA CYS A 24 -9.26 -9.43 -1.10
C CYS A 24 -10.77 -9.24 -0.86
N LEU A 25 -11.51 -10.33 -0.57
CA LEU A 25 -12.97 -10.28 -0.47
C LEU A 25 -13.44 -9.30 0.63
N ASP A 26 -12.88 -9.42 1.83
CA ASP A 26 -13.29 -8.65 3.02
C ASP A 26 -12.12 -7.89 3.68
N GLU A 27 -10.91 -8.01 3.14
CA GLU A 27 -9.67 -7.50 3.74
C GLU A 27 -8.78 -6.84 2.69
N LEU A 28 -7.97 -5.88 3.11
CA LEU A 28 -6.82 -5.36 2.38
C LEU A 28 -5.56 -5.97 3.00
N GLU A 29 -4.85 -6.78 2.23
CA GLU A 29 -3.61 -7.44 2.64
C GLU A 29 -2.39 -6.57 2.28
N VAL A 30 -1.47 -6.42 3.22
CA VAL A 30 -0.18 -5.73 3.05
C VAL A 30 0.95 -6.66 3.50
N ILE A 31 1.93 -6.91 2.64
CA ILE A 31 3.06 -7.82 2.94
C ILE A 31 4.29 -7.01 3.35
N ASP A 32 4.90 -7.37 4.48
CA ASP A 32 6.08 -6.71 5.03
C ASP A 32 7.40 -7.19 4.38
N ILE A 33 8.54 -6.60 4.78
CA ILE A 33 9.86 -6.98 4.25
C ILE A 33 10.31 -8.41 4.63
N HIS A 34 9.61 -9.04 5.58
CA HIS A 34 9.83 -10.41 6.03
C HIS A 34 8.86 -11.41 5.39
N GLY A 35 7.96 -10.94 4.52
CA GLY A 35 6.93 -11.77 3.88
C GLY A 35 5.73 -12.08 4.78
N GLN A 36 5.57 -11.37 5.90
CA GLN A 36 4.39 -11.53 6.76
C GLN A 36 3.21 -10.75 6.17
N ILE A 37 2.03 -11.38 6.21
CA ILE A 37 0.78 -10.77 5.74
C ILE A 37 0.14 -10.01 6.90
N TYR A 38 -0.16 -8.73 6.67
CA TYR A 38 -0.95 -7.90 7.54
C TYR A 38 -2.32 -7.63 6.91
N SER A 39 -3.36 -8.25 7.47
CA SER A 39 -4.74 -8.10 7.03
C SER A 39 -5.45 -6.93 7.72
N ILE A 40 -6.05 -6.05 6.93
CA ILE A 40 -6.87 -4.94 7.42
C ILE A 40 -8.30 -5.16 6.94
N PRO A 41 -9.28 -5.39 7.84
CA PRO A 41 -10.67 -5.53 7.43
C PRO A 41 -11.16 -4.30 6.67
N LEU A 42 -11.80 -4.50 5.52
CA LEU A 42 -12.36 -3.40 4.72
C LEU A 42 -13.49 -2.67 5.49
N SER A 43 -14.15 -3.36 6.43
CA SER A 43 -15.09 -2.74 7.38
C SER A 43 -14.44 -1.66 8.29
N HIS A 44 -13.10 -1.64 8.40
CA HIS A 44 -12.33 -0.64 9.12
C HIS A 44 -11.68 0.40 8.19
N LEU A 45 -11.97 0.35 6.89
CA LEU A 45 -11.48 1.25 5.84
C LEU A 45 -12.68 1.76 5.03
N THR A 46 -13.50 2.62 5.63
CA THR A 46 -14.75 3.14 5.05
C THR A 46 -14.67 4.61 4.65
N ASN A 47 -13.66 5.35 5.12
CA ASN A 47 -13.48 6.77 4.85
C ASN A 47 -12.00 7.19 4.90
N ALA A 48 -11.71 8.42 4.46
CA ALA A 48 -10.35 8.96 4.39
C ALA A 48 -9.65 9.07 5.76
N GLU A 49 -10.38 9.37 6.83
CA GLU A 49 -9.81 9.44 8.19
C GLU A 49 -9.25 8.07 8.61
N GLN A 50 -10.00 7.01 8.35
CA GLN A 50 -9.57 5.65 8.64
C GLN A 50 -8.39 5.23 7.76
N VAL A 51 -8.36 5.64 6.48
CA VAL A 51 -7.19 5.41 5.62
C VAL A 51 -5.95 6.05 6.24
N VAL A 52 -5.99 7.33 6.61
CA VAL A 52 -4.86 8.03 7.23
C VAL A 52 -4.41 7.36 8.52
N HIS A 53 -5.35 6.95 9.37
CA HIS A 53 -5.06 6.23 10.61
C HIS A 53 -4.28 4.93 10.36
N TRP A 54 -4.67 4.17 9.33
CA TRP A 54 -3.98 2.96 8.95
C TRP A 54 -2.61 3.21 8.29
N VAL A 55 -2.48 4.26 7.49
CA VAL A 55 -1.19 4.67 6.93
C VAL A 55 -0.19 4.93 8.05
N TRP A 56 -0.59 5.66 9.10
CA TRP A 56 0.27 5.89 10.26
C TRP A 56 0.63 4.60 10.98
N LYS A 57 -0.35 3.74 11.26
CA LYS A 57 -0.09 2.44 11.92
C LYS A 57 0.91 1.58 11.15
N ILE A 58 0.80 1.51 9.82
CA ILE A 58 1.72 0.74 8.99
C ILE A 58 3.10 1.40 9.00
N ALA A 59 3.18 2.72 8.83
CA ALA A 59 4.46 3.45 8.83
C ALA A 59 5.21 3.35 10.16
N GLU A 60 4.50 3.35 11.30
CA GLU A 60 5.09 3.26 12.64
C GLU A 60 5.72 1.90 12.95
N ARG A 61 5.28 0.83 12.28
CA ARG A 61 5.84 -0.51 12.53
C ARG A 61 7.27 -0.68 12.03
N GLY A 62 7.66 0.07 10.99
CA GLY A 62 9.02 0.07 10.44
C GLY A 62 9.44 -1.22 9.73
N ASP A 63 8.53 -2.20 9.61
CA ASP A 63 8.69 -3.47 8.90
C ASP A 63 8.21 -3.39 7.42
N PHE A 64 7.61 -2.27 7.00
CA PHE A 64 7.19 -2.02 5.63
C PHE A 64 8.13 -1.07 4.88
N ALA A 65 8.44 -1.41 3.63
CA ALA A 65 9.13 -0.49 2.74
C ALA A 65 8.24 0.72 2.39
N MET A 66 8.83 1.90 2.22
CA MET A 66 8.08 3.15 1.98
C MET A 66 7.21 3.11 0.72
N ASP A 67 7.63 2.40 -0.32
CA ASP A 67 6.86 2.21 -1.55
C ASP A 67 5.66 1.28 -1.37
N VAL A 68 5.74 0.30 -0.46
CA VAL A 68 4.60 -0.51 0.00
C VAL A 68 3.61 0.36 0.77
N VAL A 69 4.07 1.23 1.67
CA VAL A 69 3.19 2.18 2.39
C VAL A 69 2.49 3.14 1.41
N ARG A 70 3.22 3.63 0.41
CA ARG A 70 2.65 4.45 -0.68
C ARG A 70 1.58 3.67 -1.44
N LYS A 71 1.85 2.41 -1.83
CA LYS A 71 0.90 1.57 -2.56
C LYS A 71 -0.34 1.27 -1.72
N PHE A 72 -0.17 0.95 -0.43
CA PHE A 72 -1.27 0.82 0.53
C PHE A 72 -2.15 2.07 0.53
N THR A 73 -1.54 3.25 0.64
CA THR A 73 -2.27 4.52 0.64
C THR A 73 -3.11 4.68 -0.64
N GLU A 74 -2.53 4.38 -1.80
CA GLU A 74 -3.22 4.45 -3.10
C GLU A 74 -4.42 3.49 -3.16
N VAL A 75 -4.20 2.21 -2.83
CA VAL A 75 -5.23 1.17 -2.88
C VAL A 75 -6.35 1.43 -1.88
N ALA A 76 -6.01 1.78 -0.64
CA ALA A 76 -6.98 2.07 0.41
C ALA A 76 -7.80 3.33 0.11
N SER A 77 -7.17 4.38 -0.44
CA SER A 77 -7.87 5.60 -0.85
C SER A 77 -8.86 5.30 -1.98
N HIS A 78 -8.42 4.57 -3.00
CA HIS A 78 -9.29 4.16 -4.10
C HIS A 78 -10.49 3.34 -3.60
N HIS A 79 -10.27 2.41 -2.68
CA HIS A 79 -11.33 1.60 -2.06
C HIS A 79 -12.41 2.45 -1.39
N VAL A 80 -12.03 3.50 -0.66
CA VAL A 80 -12.99 4.39 0.03
C VAL A 80 -13.57 5.48 -0.88
N GLY A 81 -13.27 5.45 -2.19
CA GLY A 81 -13.74 6.45 -3.15
C GLY A 81 -13.06 7.81 -3.03
N PHE A 82 -11.89 7.88 -2.36
CA PHE A 82 -11.06 9.08 -2.28
C PHE A 82 -9.85 8.91 -3.20
N ASP A 83 -9.67 9.78 -4.18
CA ASP A 83 -8.48 9.69 -5.03
C ASP A 83 -7.35 10.51 -4.42
N ALA A 84 -6.42 9.84 -3.73
CA ALA A 84 -5.24 10.48 -3.13
C ALA A 84 -4.25 11.04 -4.18
N LYS A 85 -4.52 10.86 -5.49
CA LYS A 85 -3.72 11.42 -6.59
C LYS A 85 -4.19 12.79 -7.11
N LYS A 86 -5.19 13.42 -6.48
CA LYS A 86 -5.64 14.78 -6.86
C LYS A 86 -4.83 15.90 -6.24
#